data_AF-A0A7Y9UQK5-F1
#
_entry.id   AF-A0A7Y9UQK5-F1
#
_cell.length_a   1.000
_cell.length_b   1.000
_cell.length_c   1.000
_cell.angle_alpha   90.00
_cell.angle_beta   90.00
_cell.angle_gamma   90.00
#
_symmetry.space_group_name_H-M   'P 1'
#
loop_
_entity.id
_entity.type
_entity.pdbx_description
1 polymer ?
#
loop_
_entity_poly.entity_id
_entity_poly.type
_entity_poly.pdbx_seq_one_letter_code
_entity_poly.pdbx_strand_id
1 'polypeptide(L)'
;MRVREKVSPWPFVGMGALACAFFLYAAAWTFAPWWVVVLNLVVWLVAFVVATRWWTPRPMAVAVLGGGVIAWWFVVYLGGGLYLW
;
A
#
# COMPACT_ATOMS: atom_id res chain seq x y z
N MET A 1 11.84 -18.91 -33.84
CA MET A 1 11.20 -17.70 -33.27
C MET A 1 11.26 -17.80 -31.75
N ARG A 2 11.94 -16.87 -31.05
CA ARG A 2 11.83 -16.80 -29.57
C ARG A 2 10.46 -16.21 -29.23
N VAL A 3 9.62 -16.98 -28.56
CA VAL A 3 8.36 -16.47 -27.98
C VAL A 3 8.76 -15.45 -26.92
N ARG A 4 8.40 -14.17 -27.12
CA ARG A 4 8.62 -13.11 -26.13
C ARG A 4 7.79 -13.45 -24.90
N GLU A 5 8.46 -13.74 -23.79
CA GLU A 5 7.80 -13.95 -22.51
C GLU A 5 6.99 -12.68 -22.16
N LYS A 6 5.68 -12.83 -21.90
CA LYS A 6 4.81 -11.69 -21.63
C LYS A 6 5.16 -11.12 -20.26
N VAL A 7 5.66 -9.88 -20.23
CA VAL A 7 5.90 -9.14 -18.99
C VAL A 7 4.55 -8.93 -18.30
N SER A 8 4.48 -9.31 -17.02
CA SER A 8 3.29 -9.13 -16.21
C SER A 8 3.08 -7.65 -15.87
N PRO A 9 1.88 -7.08 -16.05
CA PRO A 9 1.60 -5.67 -15.74
C PRO A 9 1.33 -5.42 -14.24
N TRP A 10 1.04 -6.47 -13.46
CA TRP A 10 0.58 -6.36 -12.07
C TRP A 10 1.51 -5.62 -11.10
N PRO A 11 2.85 -5.69 -11.21
CA PRO A 11 3.73 -4.92 -10.35
C PRO A 11 3.53 -3.40 -10.50
N PHE A 12 3.25 -2.92 -11.71
CA PHE A 12 2.97 -1.50 -11.96
C PHE A 12 1.67 -1.06 -11.31
N VAL A 13 0.61 -1.88 -11.42
CA VAL A 13 -0.67 -1.62 -10.75
C VAL A 13 -0.46 -1.53 -9.23
N GLY A 14 0.28 -2.48 -8.66
CA GLY A 14 0.54 -2.49 -7.22
C GLY A 14 1.41 -1.33 -6.73
N MET A 15 2.45 -0.94 -7.47
CA MET A 15 3.23 0.25 -7.11
C MET A 15 2.44 1.56 -7.29
N GLY A 16 1.60 1.66 -8.32
CA GLY A 16 0.67 2.78 -8.46
C GLY A 16 -0.28 2.88 -7.27
N ALA A 17 -0.84 1.75 -6.83
CA ALA A 17 -1.67 1.69 -5.63
C ALA A 17 -0.90 2.09 -4.36
N LEU A 18 0.36 1.65 -4.20
CA LEU A 18 1.20 2.07 -3.07
C LEU A 18 1.52 3.57 -3.10
N ALA A 19 1.72 4.17 -4.28
CA ALA A 19 1.90 5.61 -4.40
C ALA A 19 0.64 6.36 -3.94
N CYS A 20 -0.55 5.94 -4.38
CA CYS A 20 -1.82 6.50 -3.91
C CYS A 20 -2.00 6.33 -2.39
N ALA A 21 -1.65 5.15 -1.86
CA ALA A 21 -1.73 4.88 -0.43
C ALA A 21 -0.82 5.80 0.39
N PHE A 22 0.39 6.11 -0.09
CA PHE A 22 1.28 7.07 0.58
C PHE A 22 0.59 8.42 0.81
N PHE A 23 -0.07 8.97 -0.22
CA PHE A 23 -0.80 10.22 -0.10
C PHE A 23 -1.97 10.12 0.87
N LEU A 24 -2.75 9.03 0.83
CA LEU A 24 -3.83 8.79 1.80
C LEU A 24 -3.30 8.79 3.24
N TYR A 25 -2.16 8.15 3.47
CA TYR A 25 -1.58 7.98 4.79
C TYR A 25 -0.99 9.30 5.30
N ALA A 26 -0.23 10.01 4.46
CA ALA A 26 0.38 11.29 4.80
C ALA A 26 -0.67 12.40 5.00
N ALA A 27 -1.71 12.46 4.14
CA ALA A 27 -2.76 13.47 4.25
C ALA A 27 -3.61 13.31 5.52
N ALA A 28 -3.66 12.11 6.11
CA ALA A 28 -4.36 11.86 7.37
C ALA A 28 -3.82 12.70 8.54
N TRP A 29 -2.63 13.27 8.42
CA TRP A 29 -2.09 14.27 9.35
C TRP A 29 -3.05 15.45 9.63
N THR A 30 -3.93 15.77 8.68
CA THR A 30 -4.89 16.87 8.81
C THR A 30 -6.03 16.60 9.79
N PHE A 31 -6.30 15.34 10.15
CA PHE A 31 -7.45 14.98 10.99
C PHE A 31 -7.18 13.87 12.01
N ALA A 32 -6.05 13.17 11.95
CA ALA A 32 -5.73 12.05 12.83
C ALA A 32 -4.59 12.38 13.82
N PRO A 33 -4.51 11.70 14.98
CA PRO A 33 -3.36 11.82 15.87
C PRO A 33 -2.04 11.49 15.17
N TRP A 34 -1.00 12.26 15.45
CA TRP A 34 0.31 12.14 14.81
C TRP A 34 0.88 10.72 14.85
N TRP A 35 0.68 10.00 15.97
CA TRP A 35 1.21 8.64 16.16
C TRP A 35 0.51 7.63 15.25
N VAL A 36 -0.78 7.79 14.96
CA VAL A 36 -1.54 6.93 14.02
C VAL A 36 -1.00 7.10 12.61
N VAL A 37 -0.70 8.34 12.23
CA VAL A 37 -0.12 8.67 10.93
C VAL A 37 1.27 8.04 10.79
N VAL A 38 2.12 8.18 11.81
CA VAL A 38 3.46 7.55 11.82
C VAL A 38 3.36 6.03 11.71
N LEU A 39 2.50 5.38 12.49
CA LEU A 39 2.31 3.92 12.41
C LEU A 39 1.83 3.48 11.02
N ASN A 40 0.88 4.19 10.42
CA ASN A 40 0.44 3.92 9.06
C ASN A 40 1.60 4.07 8.06
N LEU A 41 2.39 5.14 8.14
CA LEU A 41 3.54 5.32 7.25
C LEU A 41 4.60 4.22 7.42
N VAL A 42 4.77 3.69 8.63
CA VAL A 42 5.62 2.49 8.87
C VAL A 42 5.02 1.25 8.18
N VAL A 43 3.72 1.01 8.30
CA VAL A 43 3.02 -0.08 7.59
C VAL A 43 3.22 0.05 6.07
N TRP A 44 3.04 1.26 5.54
CA TRP A 44 3.28 1.55 4.14
C TRP A 44 4.73 1.26 3.73
N LEU A 45 5.72 1.70 4.53
CA LEU A 45 7.13 1.50 4.22
C LEU A 45 7.48 0.01 4.17
N VAL A 46 6.97 -0.78 5.13
CA VAL A 46 7.14 -2.24 5.12
C VAL A 46 6.52 -2.84 3.86
N ALA A 47 5.29 -2.45 3.51
CA ALA A 47 4.63 -2.93 2.31
C ALA A 47 5.40 -2.54 1.03
N PHE A 48 5.96 -1.34 0.97
CA PHE A 48 6.79 -0.89 -0.15
C PHE A 48 8.05 -1.75 -0.30
N VAL A 49 8.77 -2.01 0.80
CA VAL A 49 9.96 -2.91 0.79
C VAL A 49 9.57 -4.34 0.38
N VAL A 50 8.40 -4.82 0.81
CA VAL A 50 7.90 -6.14 0.38
C VAL A 50 7.56 -6.14 -1.11
N ALA A 51 6.91 -5.09 -1.61
CA ALA A 51 6.55 -4.95 -3.01
C ALA A 51 7.77 -4.92 -3.94
N THR A 52 8.85 -4.23 -3.55
CA THR A 52 10.10 -4.22 -4.35
C THR A 52 10.73 -5.61 -4.41
N ARG A 53 10.70 -6.37 -3.30
CA ARG A 53 11.16 -7.77 -3.27
C ARG A 53 10.28 -8.72 -4.07
N TRP A 54 8.98 -8.45 -4.14
CA TRP A 54 8.00 -9.30 -4.84
C TRP A 54 7.81 -8.95 -6.32
N TRP A 55 8.37 -7.83 -6.77
CA TRP A 55 8.21 -7.29 -8.12
C TRP A 55 8.30 -8.35 -9.22
N THR A 56 9.39 -9.11 -9.24
CA THR A 56 9.61 -10.20 -10.23
C THR A 56 9.04 -11.54 -9.78
N PRO A 57 9.29 -12.04 -8.55
CA PRO A 57 8.91 -13.41 -8.20
C PRO A 57 7.41 -13.59 -7.95
N ARG A 58 6.65 -12.53 -7.61
CA ARG A 58 5.23 -12.61 -7.24
C ARG A 58 4.43 -11.39 -7.75
N PRO A 59 4.31 -11.19 -9.07
CA PRO A 59 3.79 -9.95 -9.64
C PRO A 59 2.34 -9.64 -9.24
N MET A 60 1.47 -10.64 -9.18
CA MET A 60 0.08 -10.46 -8.75
C MET A 60 -0.03 -10.11 -7.26
N ALA A 61 0.89 -10.63 -6.42
CA ALA A 61 0.90 -10.33 -4.99
C ALA A 61 1.23 -8.86 -4.72
N VAL A 62 2.00 -8.20 -5.59
CA VAL A 62 2.28 -6.75 -5.50
C VAL A 62 0.99 -5.94 -5.68
N ALA A 63 0.13 -6.32 -6.63
CA ALA A 63 -1.17 -5.69 -6.82
C ALA A 63 -2.10 -5.90 -5.63
N VAL A 64 -2.18 -7.13 -5.12
CA VAL A 64 -2.98 -7.47 -3.92
C VAL A 64 -2.48 -6.69 -2.70
N LEU A 65 -1.17 -6.60 -2.50
CA LEU A 65 -0.56 -5.84 -1.41
C LEU A 65 -0.91 -4.35 -1.51
N GLY A 66 -0.78 -3.74 -2.68
CA GLY A 66 -1.14 -2.33 -2.89
C GLY A 66 -2.61 -2.05 -2.58
N GLY A 67 -3.52 -2.89 -3.08
CA GLY A 67 -4.95 -2.81 -2.75
C GLY A 67 -5.24 -3.02 -1.26
N GLY A 68 -4.56 -3.98 -0.63
CA GLY A 68 -4.69 -4.27 0.80
C GLY A 68 -4.24 -3.11 1.70
N VAL A 69 -3.16 -2.41 1.33
CA VAL A 69 -2.69 -1.21 2.04
C VAL A 69 -3.69 -0.06 1.92
N ILE A 70 -4.36 0.10 0.76
CA ILE A 70 -5.46 1.09 0.65
C ILE A 70 -6.64 0.68 1.56
N ALA A 71 -7.05 -0.58 1.52
CA ALA A 71 -8.14 -1.09 2.36
C ALA A 71 -7.84 -0.93 3.86
N TRP A 72 -6.58 -1.16 4.26
CA TRP A 72 -6.12 -0.97 5.64
C TRP A 72 -6.39 0.44 6.17
N TRP A 73 -6.20 1.47 5.34
CA TRP A 73 -6.50 2.85 5.72
C TRP A 73 -7.96 3.01 6.17
N PHE A 74 -8.90 2.48 5.37
CA PHE A 74 -10.32 2.52 5.72
C PHE A 74 -10.60 1.76 7.01
N VAL A 75 -9.97 0.59 7.21
CA VAL A 75 -10.11 -0.17 8.46
C VAL A 75 -9.64 0.64 9.67
N VAL A 76 -8.48 1.28 9.59
CA VAL A 76 -7.92 2.07 10.70
C VAL A 76 -8.82 3.27 11.02
N TYR A 77 -9.26 4.03 10.03
CA TYR A 77 -9.97 5.29 10.29
C TYR A 77 -11.48 5.15 10.44
N LEU A 78 -12.13 4.21 9.72
CA LEU A 78 -13.54 3.90 9.95
C LEU A 78 -13.74 3.02 11.19
N GLY A 79 -12.84 2.08 11.45
CA GLY A 79 -12.87 1.23 12.65
C GLY A 79 -12.39 1.96 13.90
N GLY A 80 -11.45 2.89 13.76
CA GLY A 80 -10.89 3.70 14.84
C GLY A 80 -11.75 4.88 15.29
N GLY A 81 -12.90 5.13 14.64
CA GLY A 81 -13.83 6.22 14.98
C GLY A 81 -14.35 6.22 16.43
N LEU A 82 -14.08 5.16 17.20
CA LEU A 82 -14.43 5.03 18.61
C LEU A 82 -13.28 5.30 19.61
N TYR A 83 -12.01 5.36 19.18
CA TYR A 83 -10.85 5.31 20.09
C TYR A 83 -9.65 6.20 19.71
N LEU A 84 -9.72 6.97 18.62
CA LEU A 84 -8.60 7.80 18.14
C LEU A 84 -8.58 9.23 18.73
N TRP A 85 -9.28 9.46 19.84
CA TRP A 85 -9.31 10.71 20.60
C TRP A 85 -8.95 10.48 22.05
#